data_AF-A0A956LE36-F1
#
_entry.id   AF-A0A956LE36-F1
#
_cell.length_a   1.000
_cell.length_b   1.000
_cell.length_c   1.000
_cell.angle_alpha   90.00
_cell.angle_beta   90.00
_cell.angle_gamma   90.00
#
_symmetry.space_group_name_H-M   'P 1'
#
loop_
_entity.id
_entity.type
_entity.pdbx_description
1 polymer ?
#
loop_
_entity_poly.entity_id
_entity_poly.type
_entity_poly.pdbx_seq_one_letter_code
_entity_poly.pdbx_strand_id
1 'polypeptide(L)'
;TALFRVLHGLARGGGGFTSGLAKAALANPDGPLGVIGHVDLAWTHCFDEVLGSGKDVKRINRASQFVGPIATLLQQQRVGAALLRLRIALREVTVAINSTYDAAKERGGASGYAIADAEALGNLWMLRQDLNQFVLLGDPAASFFLSPPPKPTVTELLSSTFGFGVASQQAEPEPEPAGERLARQMESGLRELFFRDVSIERLAREFHVSVEELRRWERAYRSAGRDALANIVIKRDGE
;
A
#
# COMPACT_ATOMS: atom_id res chain seq x y z
N THR A 1 6.95 -21.87 -13.02
CA THR A 1 8.00 -22.83 -12.62
C THR A 1 8.48 -22.64 -11.18
N ALA A 2 8.65 -21.41 -10.68
CA ALA A 2 9.00 -21.13 -9.27
C ALA A 2 7.90 -21.50 -8.26
N LEU A 3 6.63 -21.22 -8.60
CA LEU A 3 5.46 -21.54 -7.75
C LEU A 3 5.40 -23.04 -7.40
N PHE A 4 5.60 -23.92 -8.37
CA PHE A 4 5.61 -25.37 -8.15
C PHE A 4 6.73 -25.82 -7.20
N ARG A 5 7.91 -25.18 -7.23
CA ARG A 5 9.02 -25.48 -6.32
C ARG A 5 8.72 -25.04 -4.88
N VAL A 6 8.13 -23.86 -4.70
CA VAL A 6 7.69 -23.35 -3.39
C VAL A 6 6.64 -24.27 -2.78
N LEU A 7 5.67 -24.73 -3.59
CA LEU A 7 4.64 -25.66 -3.14
C LEU A 7 5.20 -27.04 -2.77
N HIS A 8 6.29 -27.48 -3.41
CA HIS A 8 6.91 -28.79 -3.11
C HIS A 8 7.65 -28.82 -1.76
N GLY A 9 8.03 -27.65 -1.23
CA GLY A 9 8.67 -27.49 0.08
C GLY A 9 7.69 -27.39 1.26
N LEU A 10 6.37 -27.40 0.99
CA LEU A 10 5.35 -27.36 2.03
C LEU A 10 5.46 -28.61 2.92
N ALA A 11 5.74 -28.39 4.21
CA ALA A 11 5.78 -29.46 5.20
C ALA A 11 4.42 -30.18 5.24
N ARG A 12 4.41 -31.49 4.98
CA ARG A 12 3.20 -32.32 4.93
C ARG A 12 2.61 -32.68 6.30
N GLY A 13 3.18 -32.19 7.39
CA GLY A 13 2.66 -32.37 8.74
C GLY A 13 3.49 -31.62 9.80
N GLY A 14 2.82 -31.13 10.84
CA GLY A 14 3.43 -30.48 12.02
C GLY A 14 2.94 -29.04 12.24
N GLY A 15 2.02 -28.88 13.20
CA GLY A 15 1.31 -27.64 13.51
C GLY A 15 2.15 -26.57 14.19
N GLY A 16 2.76 -25.68 13.40
CA GLY A 16 3.29 -24.41 13.90
C GLY A 16 2.29 -23.26 13.71
N PHE A 17 2.34 -22.26 14.60
CA PHE A 17 1.55 -21.02 14.55
C PHE A 17 1.78 -20.20 13.26
N THR A 18 2.94 -20.33 12.62
CA THR A 18 3.25 -19.72 11.33
C THR A 18 2.92 -20.67 10.17
N SER A 19 2.29 -20.14 9.12
CA SER A 19 1.84 -20.94 7.98
C SER A 19 2.99 -21.77 7.40
N GLY A 20 2.76 -23.07 7.16
CA GLY A 20 3.74 -23.94 6.53
C GLY A 20 4.24 -23.40 5.18
N LEU A 21 3.41 -22.60 4.50
CA LEU A 21 3.73 -21.87 3.28
C LEU A 21 4.82 -20.82 3.48
N ALA A 22 4.72 -19.96 4.49
CA ALA A 22 5.74 -18.95 4.72
C ALA A 22 7.10 -19.59 5.06
N LYS A 23 7.09 -20.65 5.87
CA LYS A 23 8.30 -21.42 6.19
C LYS A 23 8.92 -22.05 4.94
N ALA A 24 8.10 -22.72 4.12
CA ALA A 24 8.56 -23.36 2.88
C ALA A 24 9.12 -22.33 1.88
N ALA A 25 8.48 -21.17 1.77
CA ALA A 25 8.96 -20.08 0.92
C ALA A 25 10.31 -19.55 1.39
N LEU A 26 10.47 -19.27 2.69
CA LEU A 26 11.72 -18.75 3.26
C LEU A 26 12.85 -19.79 3.30
N ALA A 27 12.53 -21.09 3.38
CA ALA A 27 13.52 -22.16 3.36
C ALA A 27 14.04 -22.48 1.94
N ASN A 28 13.36 -22.00 0.89
CA ASN A 28 13.81 -22.18 -0.49
C ASN A 28 14.99 -21.23 -0.77
N PRO A 29 16.18 -21.73 -1.18
CA PRO A 29 17.31 -20.88 -1.56
C PRO A 29 17.01 -19.92 -2.71
N ASP A 30 16.10 -20.31 -3.60
CA ASP A 30 15.57 -19.48 -4.70
C ASP A 30 14.26 -18.76 -4.31
N GLY A 31 13.93 -18.76 -3.01
CA GLY A 31 12.70 -18.19 -2.44
C GLY A 31 12.83 -16.72 -2.07
N PRO A 32 11.75 -16.10 -1.58
CA PRO A 32 11.80 -14.74 -1.08
C PRO A 32 12.68 -14.62 0.17
N LEU A 33 13.31 -13.45 0.35
CA LEU A 33 14.06 -13.10 1.57
C LEU A 33 13.15 -12.62 2.71
N GLY A 34 11.88 -12.34 2.41
CA GLY A 34 10.89 -11.91 3.38
C GLY A 34 9.46 -12.17 2.90
N VAL A 35 8.56 -12.49 3.82
CA VAL A 35 7.13 -12.71 3.59
C VAL A 35 6.35 -11.78 4.50
N ILE A 36 5.56 -10.86 3.92
CA ILE A 36 4.53 -10.13 4.64
C ILE A 36 3.24 -10.94 4.54
N GLY A 37 2.69 -11.33 5.68
CA GLY A 37 1.46 -12.12 5.78
C GLY A 37 0.47 -11.50 6.76
N HIS A 38 -0.80 -11.83 6.57
CA HIS A 38 -1.88 -11.48 7.48
C HIS A 38 -2.21 -12.68 8.39
N VAL A 39 -2.35 -12.46 9.70
CA VAL A 39 -2.54 -13.52 10.70
C VAL A 39 -3.81 -13.24 11.51
N ASP A 40 -4.97 -13.33 10.88
CA ASP A 40 -6.29 -13.29 11.54
C ASP A 40 -7.34 -13.95 10.64
N LEU A 41 -8.55 -14.19 11.14
CA LEU A 41 -9.73 -14.58 10.36
C LEU A 41 -10.49 -13.35 9.80
N ALA A 42 -10.21 -12.15 10.29
CA ALA A 42 -10.94 -10.92 9.96
C ALA A 42 -10.54 -10.27 8.61
N TRP A 43 -10.24 -11.08 7.60
CA TRP A 43 -9.58 -10.78 6.32
C TRP A 43 -10.13 -9.64 5.44
N THR A 44 -11.19 -8.94 5.84
CA THR A 44 -11.91 -8.04 4.94
C THR A 44 -11.96 -6.60 5.39
N HIS A 45 -11.64 -6.24 6.64
CA HIS A 45 -11.86 -4.86 7.10
C HIS A 45 -10.87 -3.84 6.53
N CYS A 46 -9.65 -4.26 6.18
CA CYS A 46 -8.66 -3.43 5.48
C CYS A 46 -8.90 -3.36 3.98
N PHE A 47 -9.79 -4.19 3.42
CA PHE A 47 -10.15 -4.18 2.00
C PHE A 47 -11.54 -3.58 1.75
N ASP A 48 -12.46 -3.72 2.70
CA ASP A 48 -13.83 -3.22 2.66
C ASP A 48 -14.13 -2.43 3.94
N GLU A 49 -14.59 -1.20 3.77
CA GLU A 49 -15.32 -0.48 4.81
C GLU A 49 -16.82 -0.62 4.56
N VAL A 50 -17.55 -0.99 5.61
CA VAL A 50 -19.01 -1.07 5.58
C VAL A 50 -19.55 0.22 6.20
N LEU A 51 -20.07 1.12 5.37
CA LEU A 51 -20.73 2.34 5.83
C LEU A 51 -22.25 2.18 5.82
N GLY A 52 -22.92 2.75 6.82
CA GLY A 52 -24.37 2.73 6.95
C GLY A 52 -24.92 1.49 7.67
N SER A 53 -26.22 1.52 7.93
CA SER A 53 -26.94 0.48 8.67
C SER A 53 -28.21 0.08 7.93
N GLY A 54 -28.63 -1.18 8.08
CA GLY A 54 -29.87 -1.69 7.47
C GLY A 54 -29.81 -1.76 5.93
N LYS A 55 -30.70 -1.03 5.25
CA LYS A 55 -30.86 -1.09 3.78
C LYS A 55 -29.87 -0.22 3.00
N ASP A 56 -29.16 0.69 3.66
CA ASP A 56 -28.26 1.67 3.04
C ASP A 56 -26.77 1.31 3.24
N VAL A 57 -26.47 0.02 3.34
CA VAL A 57 -25.09 -0.46 3.50
C VAL A 57 -24.29 -0.22 2.22
N LYS A 58 -23.33 0.69 2.28
CA LYS A 58 -22.33 0.92 1.22
C LYS A 58 -21.03 0.23 1.60
N ARG A 59 -20.53 -0.63 0.72
CA ARG A 59 -19.15 -1.15 0.82
C ARG A 59 -18.22 -0.22 0.07
N ILE A 60 -17.25 0.34 0.76
CA ILE A 60 -16.19 1.16 0.17
C ILE A 60 -14.91 0.34 0.13
N ASN A 61 -14.28 0.29 -1.04
CA ASN A 61 -13.00 -0.37 -1.20
C ASN A 61 -11.89 0.42 -0.46
N ARG A 62 -11.26 -0.21 0.53
CA ARG A 62 -10.12 0.32 1.30
C ARG A 62 -8.79 -0.33 0.96
N ALA A 63 -8.68 -1.03 -0.17
CA ALA A 63 -7.41 -1.58 -0.66
C ALA A 63 -6.31 -0.50 -0.83
N SER A 64 -6.63 0.80 -0.74
CA SER A 64 -5.66 1.89 -0.55
C SER A 64 -4.65 1.63 0.57
N GLN A 65 -5.04 0.96 1.65
CA GLN A 65 -4.11 0.62 2.75
C GLN A 65 -2.97 -0.29 2.28
N PHE A 66 -3.19 -1.05 1.20
CA PHE A 66 -2.20 -1.94 0.60
C PHE A 66 -1.39 -1.29 -0.53
N VAL A 67 -1.89 -0.21 -1.13
CA VAL A 67 -1.17 0.50 -2.19
C VAL A 67 0.13 1.10 -1.66
N GLY A 68 0.11 1.67 -0.45
CA GLY A 68 1.30 2.27 0.17
C GLY A 68 2.45 1.27 0.35
N PRO A 69 2.23 0.12 1.01
CA PRO A 69 3.23 -0.94 1.14
C PRO A 69 3.71 -1.47 -0.21
N ILE A 70 2.80 -1.76 -1.17
CA ILE A 70 3.18 -2.25 -2.50
C ILE A 70 4.02 -1.21 -3.24
N ALA A 71 3.62 0.06 -3.24
CA ALA A 71 4.39 1.14 -3.85
C ALA A 71 5.78 1.28 -3.22
N THR A 72 5.89 1.09 -1.90
CA THR A 72 7.18 1.10 -1.19
C THR A 72 8.09 -0.02 -1.69
N LEU A 73 7.57 -1.24 -1.85
CA LEU A 73 8.33 -2.37 -2.41
C LEU A 73 8.73 -2.13 -3.87
N LEU A 74 7.83 -1.59 -4.70
CA LEU A 74 8.12 -1.28 -6.11
C LEU A 74 9.16 -0.15 -6.27
N GLN A 75 9.29 0.72 -5.28
CA GLN A 75 10.37 1.72 -5.18
C GLN A 75 11.69 1.13 -4.65
N GLN A 76 11.80 -0.21 -4.60
CA GLN A 76 12.97 -0.95 -4.13
C GLN A 76 13.38 -0.62 -2.68
N GLN A 77 12.46 -0.06 -1.92
CA GLN A 77 12.66 0.16 -0.49
C GLN A 77 12.64 -1.18 0.24
N ARG A 78 13.25 -1.17 1.43
CA ARG A 78 13.35 -2.35 2.29
C ARG A 78 11.96 -2.85 2.68
N VAL A 79 11.78 -4.17 2.79
CA VAL A 79 10.50 -4.79 3.16
C VAL A 79 10.00 -4.29 4.53
N GLY A 80 10.92 -3.99 5.46
CA GLY A 80 10.58 -3.35 6.73
C GLY A 80 9.94 -1.96 6.57
N ALA A 81 10.34 -1.17 5.57
CA ALA A 81 9.72 0.12 5.27
C ALA A 81 8.29 -0.05 4.74
N ALA A 82 8.02 -1.10 3.96
CA ALA A 82 6.67 -1.43 3.51
C ALA A 82 5.77 -1.82 4.69
N LEU A 83 6.27 -2.63 5.64
CA LEU A 83 5.52 -2.94 6.88
C LEU A 83 5.30 -1.67 7.73
N LEU A 84 6.28 -0.78 7.80
CA LEU A 84 6.14 0.49 8.53
C LEU A 84 4.97 1.33 8.00
N ARG A 85 4.67 1.30 6.69
CA ARG A 85 3.49 1.98 6.14
C ARG A 85 2.18 1.45 6.73
N LEU A 86 2.05 0.14 6.91
CA LEU A 86 0.89 -0.46 7.59
C LEU A 86 0.82 -0.03 9.07
N ARG A 87 1.98 0.10 9.73
CA ARG A 87 2.05 0.56 11.13
C ARG A 87 1.68 2.04 11.28
N ILE A 88 1.98 2.88 10.29
CA ILE A 88 1.52 4.28 10.25
C ILE A 88 0.00 4.32 10.10
N ALA A 89 -0.58 3.55 9.17
CA ALA A 89 -2.03 3.45 9.01
C ALA A 89 -2.72 2.96 10.29
N LEU A 90 -2.15 1.97 10.98
CA LEU A 90 -2.65 1.50 12.28
C LEU A 90 -2.69 2.62 13.33
N ARG A 91 -1.67 3.49 13.35
CA ARG A 91 -1.62 4.65 14.25
C ARG A 91 -2.70 5.67 13.90
N GLU A 92 -2.90 5.97 12.62
CA GLU A 92 -3.95 6.89 12.15
C GLU A 92 -5.34 6.39 12.56
N VAL A 93 -5.62 5.10 12.37
CA VAL A 93 -6.90 4.49 12.80
C VAL A 93 -7.05 4.54 14.33
N THR A 94 -5.98 4.32 15.08
CA THR A 94 -6.02 4.44 16.55
C THR A 94 -6.35 5.87 16.99
N VAL A 95 -5.77 6.88 16.35
CA VAL A 95 -6.12 8.29 16.60
C VAL A 95 -7.58 8.56 16.25
N ALA A 96 -8.07 8.03 15.12
CA ALA A 96 -9.46 8.17 14.71
C ALA A 96 -10.42 7.60 15.76
N ILE A 97 -10.16 6.38 16.28
CA ILE A 97 -10.96 5.77 17.36
C ILE A 97 -11.08 6.71 18.55
N ASN A 98 -9.97 7.23 19.06
CA ASN A 98 -9.98 8.12 20.22
C ASN A 98 -10.78 9.40 19.94
N SER A 99 -10.55 10.03 18.77
CA SER A 99 -11.27 11.25 18.40
C SER A 99 -12.78 11.03 18.24
N THR A 100 -13.19 9.90 17.63
CA THR A 100 -14.61 9.55 17.46
C THR A 100 -15.25 9.23 18.81
N TYR A 101 -14.53 8.53 19.68
CA TYR A 101 -14.99 8.19 21.03
C TYR A 101 -15.19 9.44 21.89
N ASP A 102 -14.21 10.36 21.89
CA ASP A 102 -14.28 11.60 22.66
C ASP A 102 -15.45 12.47 22.18
N ALA A 103 -15.56 12.67 20.86
CA ALA A 103 -16.65 13.44 20.28
C ALA A 103 -18.03 12.82 20.54
N ALA A 104 -18.13 11.48 20.53
CA ALA A 104 -19.38 10.81 20.83
C ALA A 104 -19.74 10.86 22.33
N LYS A 105 -18.74 10.89 23.23
CA LYS A 105 -18.94 11.11 24.66
C LYS A 105 -19.41 12.54 24.95
N GLU A 106 -18.92 13.54 24.22
CA GLU A 106 -19.39 14.92 24.33
C GLU A 106 -20.84 15.09 23.85
N ARG A 107 -21.24 14.32 22.83
CA ARG A 107 -22.62 14.31 22.30
C ARG A 107 -23.60 13.48 23.15
N GLY A 108 -23.13 12.38 23.71
CA GLY A 108 -23.91 11.44 24.49
C GLY A 108 -24.10 11.94 25.92
N GLY A 109 -25.29 12.45 26.24
CA GLY A 109 -25.74 12.64 27.62
C GLY A 109 -25.84 11.30 28.40
N ALA A 110 -26.59 11.28 29.50
CA ALA A 110 -26.60 10.23 30.54
C ALA A 110 -26.79 8.75 30.11
N SER A 111 -27.14 8.43 28.86
CA SER A 111 -27.33 7.07 28.36
C SER A 111 -26.12 6.43 27.67
N GLY A 112 -25.06 7.19 27.37
CA GLY A 112 -23.98 6.72 26.50
C GLY A 112 -24.36 6.71 25.01
N TYR A 113 -23.33 6.56 24.18
CA TYR A 113 -23.21 6.67 22.71
C TYR A 113 -24.48 6.45 21.86
N ALA A 114 -24.63 7.23 20.78
CA ALA A 114 -25.62 6.94 19.74
C ALA A 114 -25.25 5.67 18.95
N ILE A 115 -26.24 4.98 18.36
CA ILE A 115 -26.02 3.74 17.58
C ILE A 115 -25.03 3.98 16.43
N ALA A 116 -25.15 5.11 15.71
CA ALA A 116 -24.24 5.46 14.62
C ALA A 116 -22.79 5.68 15.11
N ASP A 117 -22.60 6.23 16.31
CA ASP A 117 -21.27 6.37 16.91
C ASP A 117 -20.69 5.00 17.28
N ALA A 118 -21.52 4.09 17.79
CA ALA A 118 -21.11 2.72 18.12
C ALA A 118 -20.73 1.91 16.86
N GLU A 119 -21.48 2.04 15.76
CA GLU A 119 -21.15 1.42 14.47
C GLU A 119 -19.83 1.96 13.90
N ALA A 120 -19.65 3.28 13.91
CA ALA A 120 -18.40 3.91 13.46
C ALA A 120 -17.19 3.45 14.28
N LEU A 121 -17.33 3.41 15.61
CA LEU A 121 -16.29 2.90 16.51
C LEU A 121 -16.01 1.41 16.28
N GLY A 122 -17.06 0.60 16.06
CA GLY A 122 -16.93 -0.82 15.75
C GLY A 122 -16.14 -1.05 14.46
N ASN A 123 -16.46 -0.31 13.40
CA ASN A 123 -15.74 -0.38 12.12
C ASN A 123 -14.26 0.00 12.27
N LEU A 124 -13.96 1.11 12.96
CA LEU A 124 -12.58 1.52 13.21
C LEU A 124 -11.82 0.51 14.07
N TRP A 125 -12.48 -0.07 15.08
CA TRP A 125 -11.90 -1.10 15.92
C TRP A 125 -11.55 -2.36 15.12
N MET A 126 -12.46 -2.82 14.25
CA MET A 126 -12.21 -3.96 13.37
C MET A 126 -11.06 -3.69 12.41
N LEU A 127 -11.02 -2.50 11.77
CA LEU A 127 -9.91 -2.10 10.90
C LEU A 127 -8.58 -2.06 11.66
N ARG A 128 -8.59 -1.57 12.92
CA ARG A 128 -7.40 -1.58 13.77
C ARG A 128 -6.92 -3.01 14.04
N GLN A 129 -7.82 -3.95 14.33
CA GLN A 129 -7.43 -5.34 14.54
C GLN A 129 -6.81 -5.90 13.25
N ASP A 130 -7.46 -5.74 12.11
CA ASP A 130 -6.99 -6.25 10.82
C ASP A 130 -5.59 -5.69 10.46
N LEU A 131 -5.39 -4.37 10.57
CA LEU A 131 -4.07 -3.76 10.30
C LEU A 131 -2.96 -4.24 11.27
N ASN A 132 -3.30 -4.60 12.50
CA ASN A 132 -2.32 -5.06 13.48
C ASN A 132 -1.81 -6.48 13.19
N GLN A 133 -2.53 -7.24 12.36
CA GLN A 133 -2.29 -8.66 12.12
C GLN A 133 -1.36 -8.91 10.92
N PHE A 134 -0.82 -7.84 10.34
CA PHE A 134 0.29 -7.95 9.39
C PHE A 134 1.61 -8.19 10.10
N VAL A 135 2.22 -9.31 9.73
CA VAL A 135 3.53 -9.75 10.21
C VAL A 135 4.51 -9.85 9.05
N LEU A 136 5.77 -9.54 9.33
CA LEU A 136 6.90 -9.82 8.44
C LEU A 136 7.69 -10.99 9.02
N LEU A 137 7.93 -11.99 8.19
CA LEU A 137 8.83 -13.11 8.46
C LEU A 137 10.02 -13.02 7.50
N GLY A 138 11.26 -13.14 8.00
CA GLY A 138 12.48 -13.02 7.20
C GLY A 138 13.25 -11.73 7.47
N ASP A 139 14.01 -11.25 6.49
CA ASP A 139 14.90 -10.09 6.64
C ASP A 139 14.16 -8.76 6.37
N PRO A 140 14.00 -7.87 7.37
CA PRO A 140 13.43 -6.55 7.16
C PRO A 140 14.26 -5.62 6.27
N ALA A 141 15.55 -5.91 6.08
CA ALA A 141 16.45 -5.15 5.22
C ALA A 141 16.45 -5.62 3.76
N ALA A 142 15.79 -6.74 3.44
CA ALA A 142 15.63 -7.19 2.07
C ALA A 142 14.92 -6.14 1.23
N SER A 143 15.34 -5.99 -0.03
CA SER A 143 14.71 -5.10 -1.01
C SER A 143 14.19 -5.91 -2.20
N PHE A 144 13.08 -5.46 -2.78
CA PHE A 144 12.56 -6.02 -4.02
C PHE A 144 13.25 -5.33 -5.21
N PHE A 145 13.94 -6.11 -6.03
CA PHE A 145 14.64 -5.61 -7.19
C PHE A 145 13.92 -6.05 -8.47
N LEU A 146 13.51 -5.08 -9.30
CA LEU A 146 12.95 -5.35 -10.63
C LEU A 146 14.03 -5.81 -11.63
N SER A 147 15.30 -5.43 -11.37
CA SER A 147 16.51 -5.83 -12.07
C SER A 147 17.64 -6.05 -11.06
N PRO A 148 18.61 -6.96 -11.29
CA PRO A 148 19.69 -7.21 -10.34
C PRO A 148 20.37 -5.90 -9.92
N PRO A 149 20.56 -5.64 -8.61
CA PRO A 149 21.22 -4.42 -8.19
C PRO A 149 22.65 -4.38 -8.75
N PRO A 150 23.15 -3.20 -9.15
CA PRO A 150 24.58 -3.06 -9.40
C PRO A 150 25.34 -3.51 -8.14
N LYS A 151 26.43 -4.27 -8.32
CA LYS A 151 27.22 -4.74 -7.18
C LYS A 151 27.68 -3.52 -6.37
N PRO A 152 27.37 -3.45 -5.06
CA PRO A 152 27.74 -2.30 -4.27
C PRO A 152 29.25 -2.15 -4.26
N THR A 153 29.72 -0.92 -4.42
CA THR A 153 31.15 -0.62 -4.30
C THR A 153 31.49 -0.56 -2.81
N VAL A 154 32.71 -0.95 -2.41
CA VAL A 154 33.16 -1.03 -1.00
C VAL A 154 32.86 0.25 -0.21
N THR A 155 32.86 1.41 -0.87
CA THR A 155 32.51 2.72 -0.31
C THR A 155 31.06 2.82 0.19
N GLU A 156 30.09 2.18 -0.46
CA GLU A 156 28.66 2.24 -0.09
C GLU A 156 28.31 1.33 1.10
N LEU A 157 29.05 0.21 1.24
CA LEU A 157 28.91 -0.70 2.39
C LEU A 157 29.30 -0.03 3.71
N LEU A 158 30.32 0.83 3.70
CA LEU A 158 30.77 1.53 4.90
C LEU A 158 29.77 2.61 5.34
N SER A 159 29.14 3.31 4.38
CA SER A 159 28.11 4.33 4.65
C SER A 159 26.81 3.74 5.21
N SER A 160 26.44 2.53 4.79
CA SER A 160 25.20 1.87 5.24
C SER A 160 25.31 1.15 6.58
N THR A 161 26.52 0.78 7.00
CA THR A 161 26.75 -0.01 8.22
C THR A 161 26.83 0.84 9.50
N PHE A 162 27.26 2.11 9.41
CA PHE A 162 27.59 2.91 10.60
C PHE A 162 26.57 3.96 11.03
N GLY A 163 25.43 4.13 10.35
CA GLY A 163 24.35 5.02 10.80
C GLY A 163 24.72 6.51 10.95
N PHE A 164 25.98 6.88 10.73
CA PHE A 164 26.42 8.25 10.56
C PHE A 164 26.14 8.61 9.10
N GLY A 165 25.13 9.46 8.90
CA GLY A 165 24.87 10.08 7.63
C GLY A 165 26.10 10.87 7.18
N VAL A 166 26.95 10.24 6.36
CA VAL A 166 27.57 10.98 5.28
C VAL A 166 26.38 11.37 4.43
N ALA A 167 26.09 12.67 4.39
CA ALA A 167 25.13 13.22 3.45
C ALA A 167 25.41 12.52 2.13
N SER A 168 24.52 11.60 1.73
CA SER A 168 24.51 11.12 0.36
C SER A 168 24.36 12.42 -0.39
N GLN A 169 25.42 12.85 -1.06
CA GLN A 169 25.27 13.73 -2.20
C GLN A 169 24.36 12.92 -3.10
N GLN A 170 23.05 13.10 -2.91
CA GLN A 170 22.09 12.88 -3.97
C GLN A 170 22.68 13.74 -5.07
N ALA A 171 23.33 13.09 -6.04
CA ALA A 171 23.51 13.70 -7.33
C ALA A 171 22.18 14.37 -7.62
N GLU A 172 22.19 15.69 -7.82
CA GLU A 172 20.98 16.41 -8.18
C GLU A 172 20.31 15.57 -9.26
N PRO A 173 19.08 15.08 -9.03
CA PRO A 173 18.43 14.23 -10.01
C PRO A 173 18.44 15.04 -11.29
N GLU A 174 19.05 14.49 -12.35
CA GLU A 174 19.00 15.11 -13.68
C GLU A 174 17.55 15.54 -13.91
N PRO A 175 17.32 16.78 -14.38
CA PRO A 175 15.98 17.32 -14.48
C PRO A 175 15.16 16.37 -15.34
N GLU A 176 14.27 15.63 -14.70
CA GLU A 176 13.50 14.59 -15.38
C GLU A 176 12.78 15.22 -16.57
N PRO A 177 12.69 14.53 -17.71
CA PRO A 177 11.97 15.06 -18.85
C PRO A 177 10.53 15.38 -18.41
N ALA A 178 10.01 16.54 -18.83
CA ALA A 178 8.71 17.06 -18.37
C ALA A 178 7.57 16.03 -18.55
N GLY A 179 7.66 15.19 -19.59
CA GLY A 179 6.72 14.11 -19.85
C GLY A 179 6.68 13.01 -18.78
N GLU A 180 7.82 12.67 -18.16
CA GLU A 180 7.87 11.67 -17.09
C GLU A 180 7.34 12.19 -15.75
N ARG A 181 7.53 13.49 -15.49
CA ARG A 181 6.91 14.14 -14.32
C ARG A 181 5.39 14.17 -14.45
N LEU A 182 4.88 14.55 -15.61
CA LEU A 182 3.43 14.58 -15.87
C LEU A 182 2.83 13.17 -15.81
N ALA A 183 3.47 12.17 -16.41
CA ALA A 183 3.01 10.77 -16.35
C ALA A 183 2.93 10.23 -14.91
N ARG A 184 3.86 10.64 -14.03
CA ARG A 184 3.80 10.32 -12.59
C ARG A 184 2.65 11.01 -11.87
N GLN A 185 2.40 12.28 -12.18
CA GLN A 185 1.26 13.00 -11.61
C GLN A 185 -0.07 12.36 -12.05
N MET A 186 -0.21 12.01 -13.34
CA MET A 186 -1.37 11.28 -13.87
C MET A 186 -1.57 9.95 -13.15
N GLU A 187 -0.51 9.17 -12.95
CA GLU A 187 -0.59 7.93 -12.18
C GLU A 187 -1.04 8.16 -10.74
N SER A 188 -0.54 9.20 -10.08
CA SER A 188 -0.97 9.55 -8.71
C SER A 188 -2.47 9.81 -8.65
N GLY A 189 -3.01 10.58 -9.60
CA GLY A 189 -4.46 10.82 -9.69
C GLY A 189 -5.27 9.56 -9.96
N LEU A 190 -4.78 8.67 -10.83
CA LEU A 190 -5.43 7.39 -11.10
C LEU A 190 -5.40 6.46 -9.87
N ARG A 191 -4.36 6.51 -9.04
CA ARG A 191 -4.34 5.78 -7.76
C ARG A 191 -5.44 6.27 -6.82
N GLU A 192 -5.69 7.58 -6.78
CA GLU A 192 -6.81 8.10 -5.98
C GLU A 192 -8.16 7.64 -6.54
N LEU A 193 -8.31 7.65 -7.86
CA LEU A 193 -9.51 7.12 -8.53
C LEU A 193 -9.76 5.65 -8.17
N PHE A 194 -8.72 4.81 -8.21
CA PHE A 194 -8.85 3.37 -7.97
C PHE A 194 -9.06 3.00 -6.52
N PHE A 195 -8.55 3.80 -5.57
CA PHE A 195 -8.38 3.34 -4.19
C PHE A 195 -8.97 4.26 -3.11
N ARG A 196 -9.45 5.46 -3.46
CA ARG A 196 -10.01 6.43 -2.49
C ARG A 196 -11.47 6.80 -2.72
N ASP A 197 -12.18 6.06 -3.58
CA ASP A 197 -13.60 6.30 -3.90
C ASP A 197 -13.86 7.77 -4.31
N VAL A 198 -12.88 8.40 -4.97
CA VAL A 198 -12.94 9.78 -5.45
C VAL A 198 -13.70 9.79 -6.77
N SER A 199 -14.68 10.70 -6.90
CA SER A 199 -15.44 10.82 -8.14
C SER A 199 -14.54 11.28 -9.29
N ILE A 200 -14.74 10.71 -10.48
CA ILE A 200 -13.95 11.03 -11.66
C ILE A 200 -14.09 12.51 -12.05
N GLU A 201 -15.24 13.13 -11.75
CA GLU A 201 -15.53 14.55 -11.99
C GLU A 201 -14.72 15.46 -11.06
N ARG A 202 -14.45 15.01 -9.82
CA ARG A 202 -13.59 15.76 -8.90
C ARG A 202 -12.14 15.72 -9.37
N LEU A 203 -11.63 14.54 -9.74
CA LEU A 203 -10.26 14.40 -10.25
C LEU A 203 -10.07 15.13 -11.58
N ALA A 204 -11.05 15.10 -12.49
CA ALA A 204 -10.98 15.84 -13.74
C ALA A 204 -10.80 17.35 -13.50
N ARG A 205 -11.51 17.92 -12.51
CA ARG A 205 -11.33 19.32 -12.09
C ARG A 205 -9.96 19.60 -11.49
N GLU A 206 -9.45 18.70 -10.66
CA GLU A 206 -8.14 18.83 -10.01
C GLU A 206 -6.98 18.79 -11.02
N PHE A 207 -7.08 17.92 -12.02
CA PHE A 207 -6.09 17.79 -13.09
C PHE A 207 -6.33 18.76 -14.26
N HIS A 208 -7.35 19.63 -14.18
CA HIS A 208 -7.74 20.56 -15.25
C HIS A 208 -7.93 19.88 -16.62
N VAL A 209 -8.54 18.68 -16.64
CA VAL A 209 -8.82 17.89 -17.85
C VAL A 209 -10.30 17.54 -17.95
N SER A 210 -10.74 17.11 -19.14
CA SER A 210 -12.10 16.59 -19.29
C SER A 210 -12.25 15.20 -18.65
N VAL A 211 -13.49 14.83 -18.33
CA VAL A 211 -13.80 13.48 -17.81
C VAL A 211 -13.44 12.41 -18.84
N GLU A 212 -13.66 12.70 -20.13
CA GLU A 212 -13.31 11.82 -21.24
C GLU A 212 -11.79 11.59 -21.33
N GLU A 213 -11.00 12.64 -21.13
CA GLU A 213 -9.55 12.58 -21.12
C GLU A 213 -9.04 11.76 -19.92
N LEU A 214 -9.61 11.98 -18.73
CA LEU A 214 -9.27 11.19 -17.55
C LEU A 214 -9.64 9.69 -17.73
N ARG A 215 -10.78 9.38 -18.35
CA ARG A 215 -11.15 8.00 -18.73
C ARG A 215 -10.19 7.40 -19.76
N ARG A 216 -9.63 8.21 -20.66
CA ARG A 216 -8.61 7.76 -21.61
C ARG A 216 -7.32 7.38 -20.87
N TRP A 217 -6.91 8.18 -19.88
CA TRP A 217 -5.77 7.85 -19.03
C TRP A 217 -6.00 6.55 -18.26
N GLU A 218 -7.18 6.39 -17.67
CA GLU A 218 -7.56 5.16 -16.95
C GLU A 218 -7.43 3.91 -17.85
N ARG A 219 -8.00 3.96 -19.06
CA ARG A 219 -7.93 2.85 -20.02
C ARG A 219 -6.49 2.54 -20.43
N ALA A 220 -5.69 3.56 -20.71
CA ALA A 220 -4.30 3.39 -21.11
C ALA A 220 -3.45 2.81 -19.98
N TYR A 221 -3.63 3.29 -18.75
CA TYR A 221 -2.93 2.77 -17.58
C TYR A 221 -3.34 1.32 -17.28
N ARG A 222 -4.62 0.97 -17.40
CA ARG A 222 -5.08 -0.41 -17.23
C ARG A 222 -4.53 -1.37 -18.29
N SER A 223 -4.32 -0.91 -19.51
CA SER A 223 -3.85 -1.77 -20.60
C SER A 223 -2.34 -1.99 -20.58
N ALA A 224 -1.55 -0.98 -20.24
CA ALA A 224 -0.09 -1.04 -20.38
C ALA A 224 0.70 -0.23 -19.34
N GLY A 225 0.07 0.18 -18.23
CA GLY A 225 0.75 0.80 -17.09
C GLY A 225 1.27 2.21 -17.37
N ARG A 226 2.32 2.61 -16.65
CA ARG A 226 2.88 3.98 -16.70
C ARG A 226 3.43 4.33 -18.08
N ASP A 227 4.03 3.38 -18.78
CA ASP A 227 4.64 3.62 -20.11
C ASP A 227 3.57 4.07 -21.13
N ALA A 228 2.34 3.58 -20.98
CA ALA A 228 1.21 4.02 -21.78
C ALA A 228 0.80 5.48 -21.50
N LEU A 229 0.93 5.94 -20.26
CA LEU A 229 0.68 7.35 -19.90
C LEU A 229 1.78 8.25 -20.46
N ALA A 230 3.05 7.84 -20.36
CA ALA A 230 4.17 8.58 -20.95
C ALA A 230 3.97 8.79 -22.46
N ASN A 231 3.49 7.77 -23.16
CA ASN A 231 3.15 7.86 -24.59
C ASN A 231 1.98 8.81 -24.91
N ILE A 232 1.04 9.01 -23.98
CA ILE A 232 -0.04 9.99 -24.14
C ILE A 232 0.53 11.41 -24.01
N VAL A 233 1.44 11.63 -23.05
CA VAL A 233 2.07 12.93 -22.83
C VAL A 233 2.95 13.31 -24.01
N ILE A 234 3.79 12.40 -24.50
CA ILE A 234 4.67 12.63 -25.65
C ILE A 234 3.87 13.01 -26.91
N LYS A 235 2.69 12.40 -27.12
CA LYS A 235 1.82 12.75 -28.25
C LYS A 235 1.16 14.13 -28.11
N ARG A 236 0.94 14.60 -26.88
CA ARG A 236 0.33 15.90 -26.59
C ARG A 236 1.31 17.05 -26.74
N ASP A 237 2.59 16.83 -26.47
CA ASP A 237 3.65 17.85 -26.60
C ASP A 237 4.22 17.95 -28.03
N GLY A 238 3.84 17.02 -28.93
CA GLY A 238 4.27 16.97 -30.32
C GLY A 238 3.25 17.49 -31.35
N GLU A 239 2.09 17.99 -30.90
CA GLU A 239 1.07 18.71 -31.69
C GLU A 239 1.17 20.22 -31.44
#